data_AF-A0A061DCN3-F1
#
_entry.id   AF-A0A061DCN3-F1
#
_cell.length_a   1.000
_cell.length_b   1.000
_cell.length_c   1.000
_cell.angle_alpha   90.00
_cell.angle_beta   90.00
_cell.angle_gamma   90.00
#
_symmetry.space_group_name_H-M   'P 1'
#
loop_
_entity.id
_entity.type
_entity.pdbx_description
1 polymer ?
#
loop_
_entity_poly.entity_id
_entity_poly.type
_entity_poly.pdbx_seq_one_letter_code
_entity_poly.pdbx_strand_id
1 'polypeptide(L)'
;MGKVSSIFTFNQPADFLHIANLPVVTDEEGASNVLNQGYELLPPFFTKTAYIANIFKDTLKNSSSSKKGLKERTSHMLNPVAHFDDAEIPTKPLESTLHASLDRDLIMELKKLFTKRKVWLRTAMDEYLATRFSSWKKKNAFARICYIFAGLSTLTTPNHATQIIDFRDPYYRTISWKTEKQTTGREGSGAQSMPMPLDEIYAEAVKSMPNFNPEVHFLAPPSRPSQLYQLCDIFDAGIQKLINNTSIEMEVNTTDTCSKATGECWPSPIMKNAGWYTQAVMSKIRDMMNVKSLRMRQMQTASSLVQ
;
A
#
# COMPACT_ATOMS: atom_id res chain seq x y z
N MET A 1 -10.76 -59.61 -22.46
CA MET A 1 -10.62 -58.74 -21.28
C MET A 1 -9.90 -57.47 -21.70
N GLY A 2 -10.51 -56.30 -21.51
CA GLY A 2 -9.91 -55.01 -21.90
C GLY A 2 -8.84 -54.57 -20.91
N LYS A 3 -7.72 -54.04 -21.41
CA LYS A 3 -6.62 -53.51 -20.59
C LYS A 3 -7.02 -52.13 -20.07
N VAL A 4 -7.16 -51.97 -18.76
CA VAL A 4 -7.39 -50.66 -18.13
C VAL A 4 -6.11 -49.84 -18.29
N SER A 5 -6.19 -48.75 -19.06
CA SER A 5 -5.05 -47.90 -19.41
C SER A 5 -4.87 -46.69 -18.47
N SER A 6 -5.88 -46.36 -17.67
CA SER A 6 -5.81 -45.25 -16.72
C SER A 6 -6.73 -45.50 -15.52
N ILE A 7 -6.21 -45.20 -14.33
CA ILE A 7 -6.96 -45.23 -13.07
C ILE A 7 -6.94 -43.81 -12.54
N PHE A 8 -8.13 -43.23 -12.36
CA PHE A 8 -8.29 -41.93 -11.71
C PHE A 8 -8.44 -42.15 -10.20
N THR A 9 -7.60 -41.47 -9.42
CA THR A 9 -7.64 -41.50 -7.95
C THR A 9 -7.82 -40.10 -7.40
N PHE A 10 -8.75 -39.93 -6.45
CA PHE A 10 -8.96 -38.67 -5.75
C PHE A 10 -8.00 -38.59 -4.57
N ASN A 11 -6.84 -37.99 -4.77
CA ASN A 11 -5.79 -37.87 -3.76
C ASN A 11 -5.86 -36.55 -2.96
N GLN A 12 -6.86 -35.72 -3.22
CA GLN A 12 -7.07 -34.45 -2.51
C GLN A 12 -8.21 -34.59 -1.50
N PRO A 13 -8.02 -34.10 -0.26
CA PRO A 13 -9.11 -34.06 0.70
C PRO A 13 -10.20 -33.10 0.23
N ALA A 14 -11.43 -33.32 0.71
CA ALA A 14 -12.55 -32.42 0.44
C ALA A 14 -12.25 -31.00 0.98
N ASP A 15 -12.74 -29.99 0.27
CA ASP A 15 -12.68 -28.59 0.71
C ASP A 15 -13.63 -28.35 1.89
N PHE A 16 -13.56 -27.17 2.51
CA PHE A 16 -14.49 -26.79 3.56
C PHE A 16 -15.93 -26.82 3.04
N LEU A 17 -16.78 -27.54 3.79
CA LEU A 17 -18.20 -27.62 3.52
C LEU A 17 -18.92 -26.51 4.30
N HIS A 18 -19.64 -25.65 3.60
CA HIS A 18 -20.59 -24.77 4.24
C HIS A 18 -21.95 -25.46 4.33
N ILE A 19 -22.44 -25.66 5.55
CA ILE A 19 -23.78 -26.17 5.79
C ILE A 19 -24.70 -24.95 5.87
N ALA A 20 -25.37 -24.64 4.76
CA ALA A 20 -26.41 -23.63 4.77
C ALA A 20 -27.62 -24.20 5.54
N ASN A 21 -28.01 -23.56 6.65
CA ASN A 21 -29.19 -23.94 7.43
C ASN A 21 -30.51 -23.39 6.82
N LEU A 22 -30.51 -23.04 5.55
CA LEU A 22 -31.66 -22.48 4.85
C LEU A 22 -32.14 -23.48 3.80
N PRO A 23 -33.47 -23.62 3.60
CA PRO A 23 -34.00 -24.47 2.55
C PRO A 23 -33.48 -23.98 1.21
N VAL A 24 -32.88 -24.90 0.44
CA VAL A 24 -32.49 -24.64 -0.94
C VAL A 24 -33.78 -24.34 -1.70
N VAL A 25 -34.04 -23.07 -2.02
CA VAL A 25 -35.11 -22.68 -2.93
C VAL A 25 -34.63 -23.00 -4.34
N THR A 26 -34.73 -24.27 -4.73
CA THR A 26 -34.87 -24.63 -6.14
C THR A 26 -36.33 -24.40 -6.48
N ASP A 27 -36.57 -23.40 -7.33
CA ASP A 27 -37.84 -23.08 -7.97
C ASP A 27 -38.91 -22.47 -7.05
N GLU A 28 -38.90 -21.15 -6.80
CA GLU A 28 -40.17 -20.37 -6.76
C GLU A 28 -39.94 -18.91 -7.17
N GLU A 29 -40.77 -18.46 -8.11
CA GLU A 29 -40.92 -17.09 -8.57
C GLU A 29 -41.45 -16.18 -7.45
N GLY A 30 -40.86 -14.99 -7.34
CA GLY A 30 -41.51 -13.75 -6.85
C GLY A 30 -42.35 -13.82 -5.58
N ALA A 31 -41.73 -13.69 -4.40
CA ALA A 31 -42.41 -13.12 -3.23
C ALA A 31 -41.47 -12.26 -2.38
N SER A 32 -41.82 -10.97 -2.29
CA SER A 32 -41.44 -9.94 -1.32
C SER A 32 -40.07 -10.06 -0.61
N ASN A 33 -39.15 -9.19 -1.02
CA ASN A 33 -37.90 -8.81 -0.38
C ASN A 33 -37.90 -8.90 1.17
N VAL A 34 -37.37 -9.99 1.71
CA VAL A 34 -36.79 -10.02 3.06
C VAL A 34 -35.40 -9.40 2.97
N LEU A 35 -35.36 -8.09 2.73
CA LEU A 35 -34.15 -7.26 2.75
C LEU A 35 -33.67 -7.13 4.20
N ASN A 36 -32.89 -8.10 4.71
CA ASN A 36 -31.91 -7.90 5.81
C ASN A 36 -31.11 -9.15 6.22
N GLN A 37 -30.98 -10.16 5.37
CA GLN A 37 -29.89 -11.14 5.51
C GLN A 37 -28.93 -10.94 4.35
N GLY A 38 -27.72 -10.48 4.64
CA GLY A 38 -26.65 -10.42 3.67
C GLY A 38 -26.31 -11.83 3.23
N TYR A 39 -26.93 -12.27 2.14
CA TYR A 39 -26.58 -13.52 1.49
C TYR A 39 -25.23 -13.32 0.79
N GLU A 40 -24.16 -13.46 1.54
CA GLU A 40 -22.80 -13.43 1.01
C GLU A 40 -22.59 -14.71 0.20
N LEU A 41 -22.62 -14.59 -1.13
CA LEU A 41 -22.33 -15.70 -2.04
C LEU A 41 -20.95 -16.26 -1.70
N LEU A 42 -20.93 -17.52 -1.28
CA LEU A 42 -19.69 -18.16 -0.87
C LEU A 42 -18.80 -18.43 -2.09
N PRO A 43 -17.47 -18.30 -1.94
CA PRO A 43 -16.57 -18.65 -3.02
C PRO A 43 -16.67 -20.15 -3.33
N PRO A 44 -16.50 -20.56 -4.61
CA PRO A 44 -16.63 -21.96 -5.02
C PRO A 44 -15.56 -22.88 -4.40
N PHE A 45 -14.46 -22.30 -3.92
CA PHE A 45 -13.40 -23.01 -3.21
C PHE A 45 -12.91 -22.13 -2.05
N PHE A 46 -12.82 -22.70 -0.86
CA PHE A 46 -12.26 -22.05 0.32
C PHE A 46 -10.75 -22.30 0.40
N THR A 47 -10.29 -23.46 -0.07
CA THR A 47 -8.88 -23.84 -0.01
C THR A 47 -8.16 -23.50 -1.31
N LYS A 48 -7.19 -22.56 -1.24
CA LYS A 48 -6.38 -22.10 -2.38
C LYS A 48 -4.99 -22.74 -2.46
N THR A 49 -4.70 -23.78 -1.68
CA THR A 49 -3.37 -24.40 -1.67
C THR A 49 -3.29 -25.57 -2.65
N ALA A 50 -2.42 -25.44 -3.67
CA ALA A 50 -2.15 -26.51 -4.63
C ALA A 50 -1.48 -27.77 -4.02
N TYR A 51 -1.07 -27.72 -2.75
CA TYR A 51 -0.31 -28.76 -2.05
C TYR A 51 -0.84 -29.04 -0.64
N ILE A 52 -2.13 -29.34 -0.50
CA ILE A 52 -2.73 -29.73 0.79
C ILE A 52 -2.00 -30.94 1.42
N ALA A 53 -1.50 -31.86 0.60
CA ALA A 53 -0.75 -33.04 1.04
C ALA A 53 0.51 -32.72 1.85
N ASN A 54 1.11 -31.52 1.71
CA ASN A 54 2.30 -31.13 2.48
C ASN A 54 1.95 -30.55 3.85
N ILE A 55 0.79 -29.91 4.01
CA ILE A 55 0.34 -29.31 5.28
C ILE A 55 0.17 -30.40 6.35
N PHE A 56 -0.41 -31.54 5.98
CA PHE A 56 -0.62 -32.66 6.91
C PHE A 56 0.65 -33.49 7.16
N LYS A 57 1.61 -33.51 6.22
CA LYS A 57 2.90 -34.20 6.40
C LYS A 57 3.80 -33.50 7.42
N ASP A 58 3.80 -32.17 7.45
CA ASP A 58 4.62 -31.40 8.39
C ASP A 58 4.03 -31.41 9.81
N THR A 59 2.71 -31.50 9.93
CA THR A 59 2.02 -31.58 11.23
C THR A 59 2.27 -32.92 11.94
N LEU A 60 2.37 -34.02 11.19
CA LEU A 60 2.70 -35.35 11.73
C LEU A 60 4.17 -35.51 12.12
N LYS A 61 5.09 -34.74 11.51
CA LYS A 61 6.53 -34.78 11.86
C LYS A 61 6.90 -33.95 13.08
N ASN A 62 6.07 -32.98 13.48
CA ASN A 62 6.37 -32.04 14.56
C ASN A 62 5.70 -32.37 15.91
N SER A 63 5.05 -33.53 16.06
CA SER A 63 4.34 -33.93 17.28
C SER A 63 5.24 -34.39 18.44
N SER A 64 6.58 -34.30 18.32
CA SER A 64 7.54 -34.70 19.35
C SER A 64 8.27 -33.54 20.05
N SER A 65 7.69 -32.34 20.13
CA SER A 65 8.22 -31.29 21.02
C SER A 65 7.12 -30.52 21.75
N SER A 66 6.58 -31.16 22.78
CA SER A 66 5.84 -30.50 23.84
C SER A 66 6.77 -29.57 24.63
N LYS A 67 6.75 -28.27 24.32
CA LYS A 67 7.16 -27.21 25.26
C LYS A 67 5.96 -26.34 25.59
N LYS A 68 5.31 -26.68 26.71
CA LYS A 68 4.44 -25.78 27.48
C LYS A 68 5.28 -24.57 27.93
N GLY A 69 4.69 -23.38 27.81
CA GLY A 69 4.93 -22.29 28.74
C GLY A 69 6.07 -21.32 28.42
N LEU A 70 5.91 -20.51 27.37
CA LEU A 70 6.33 -19.11 27.44
C LEU A 70 5.42 -18.28 26.52
N LYS A 71 4.22 -17.95 26.99
CA LYS A 71 3.51 -16.76 26.49
C LYS A 71 4.30 -15.55 26.99
N GLU A 72 5.43 -15.31 26.35
CA GLU A 72 6.13 -14.05 26.46
C GLU A 72 5.13 -13.00 25.97
N ARG A 73 4.80 -12.06 26.85
CA ARG A 73 3.97 -10.88 26.53
C ARG A 73 4.71 -10.07 25.46
N THR A 74 4.64 -10.48 24.20
CA THR A 74 4.82 -9.57 23.08
C THR A 74 3.65 -8.60 23.14
N SER A 75 3.80 -7.55 23.93
CA SER A 75 2.99 -6.35 23.77
C SER A 75 3.14 -5.95 22.31
N HIS A 76 2.13 -6.26 21.52
CA HIS A 76 2.08 -5.81 20.14
C HIS A 76 1.99 -4.29 20.22
N MET A 77 3.13 -3.62 20.06
CA MET A 77 3.16 -2.17 19.90
C MET A 77 2.52 -1.87 18.54
N LEU A 78 1.25 -1.53 18.60
CA LEU A 78 0.41 -1.21 17.47
C LEU A 78 0.27 0.31 17.39
N ASN A 79 0.26 0.84 16.17
CA ASN A 79 -0.17 2.20 15.96
C ASN A 79 -1.70 2.24 16.01
N PRO A 80 -2.29 3.32 16.56
CA PRO A 80 -3.71 3.58 16.33
C PRO A 80 -3.97 3.71 14.82
N VAL A 81 -5.16 3.30 14.38
CA VAL A 81 -5.58 3.33 12.98
C VAL A 81 -6.83 4.19 12.87
N ALA A 82 -6.87 5.07 11.87
CA ALA A 82 -8.02 5.91 11.53
C ALA A 82 -8.53 5.58 10.14
N HIS A 83 -9.84 5.64 9.94
CA HIS A 83 -10.52 5.43 8.68
C HIS A 83 -11.15 6.72 8.16
N PHE A 84 -11.58 6.69 6.89
CA PHE A 84 -12.23 7.83 6.24
C PHE A 84 -13.61 8.16 6.84
N ASP A 85 -14.31 7.16 7.36
CA ASP A 85 -15.66 7.34 7.90
C ASP A 85 -15.66 7.54 9.43
N ASP A 86 -14.47 7.61 10.05
CA ASP A 86 -14.36 7.82 11.50
C ASP A 86 -14.74 9.26 11.85
N ALA A 87 -15.66 9.41 12.82
CA ALA A 87 -16.10 10.74 13.29
C ALA A 87 -14.97 11.53 13.97
N GLU A 88 -14.01 10.83 14.58
CA GLU A 88 -12.87 11.42 15.27
C GLU A 88 -11.59 10.67 14.92
N ILE A 89 -10.49 11.40 14.76
CA ILE A 89 -9.16 10.81 14.54
C ILE A 89 -8.42 10.59 15.87
N PRO A 90 -7.55 9.57 15.98
CA PRO A 90 -6.77 9.33 17.19
C PRO A 90 -5.85 10.51 17.54
N THR A 91 -6.07 11.10 18.73
CA THR A 91 -5.28 12.23 19.24
C THR A 91 -4.23 11.82 20.28
N LYS A 92 -4.32 10.59 20.79
CA LYS A 92 -3.43 10.03 21.81
C LYS A 92 -2.93 8.64 21.39
N PRO A 93 -1.70 8.26 21.81
CA PRO A 93 -1.20 6.93 21.55
C PRO A 93 -1.95 5.88 22.38
N LEU A 94 -1.87 4.61 21.95
CA LEU A 94 -2.46 3.51 22.71
C LEU A 94 -1.70 3.29 24.02
N GLU A 95 -2.41 3.01 25.11
CA GLU A 95 -1.84 2.76 26.44
C GLU A 95 -0.74 1.69 26.42
N SER A 96 -0.93 0.63 25.61
CA SER A 96 0.05 -0.45 25.42
C SER A 96 1.42 0.02 24.94
N THR A 97 1.49 1.20 24.31
CA THR A 97 2.72 1.76 23.76
C THR A 97 3.48 2.61 24.76
N LEU A 98 2.87 3.03 25.88
CA LEU A 98 3.45 3.97 26.85
C LEU A 98 4.62 3.38 27.67
N HIS A 99 4.68 2.06 27.81
CA HIS A 99 5.67 1.37 28.65
C HIS A 99 7.04 1.15 27.99
N ALA A 100 7.16 1.29 26.67
CA ALA A 100 8.44 1.11 25.97
C ALA A 100 9.49 2.20 26.30
N SER A 101 10.76 1.86 26.21
CA SER A 101 11.81 2.89 26.20
C SER A 101 11.80 3.61 24.85
N LEU A 102 11.89 4.94 24.87
CA LEU A 102 12.02 5.75 23.64
C LEU A 102 13.39 6.38 23.54
N ASP A 103 13.86 6.42 22.31
CA ASP A 103 14.99 7.24 21.91
C ASP A 103 14.53 8.70 21.78
N ARG A 104 15.02 9.57 22.68
CA ARG A 104 14.58 10.97 22.76
C ARG A 104 14.96 11.76 21.52
N ASP A 105 16.15 11.48 20.95
CA ASP A 105 16.62 12.13 19.73
C ASP A 105 15.70 11.80 18.57
N LEU A 106 15.32 10.53 18.43
CA LEU A 106 14.39 10.09 17.38
C LEU A 106 13.03 10.80 17.51
N ILE A 107 12.48 10.91 18.71
CA ILE A 107 11.20 11.60 18.93
C ILE A 107 11.30 13.09 18.59
N MET A 108 12.42 13.74 18.92
CA MET A 108 12.65 15.13 18.56
C MET A 108 12.73 15.32 17.04
N GLU A 109 13.47 14.47 16.33
CA GLU A 109 13.53 14.51 14.86
C GLU A 109 12.16 14.25 14.23
N LEU A 110 11.41 13.27 14.73
CA LEU A 110 10.05 13.01 14.24
C LEU A 110 9.12 14.21 14.47
N LYS A 111 9.19 14.87 15.63
CA LYS A 111 8.42 16.09 15.88
C LYS A 111 8.76 17.20 14.87
N LYS A 112 10.04 17.41 14.54
CA LYS A 112 10.45 18.37 13.50
C LYS A 112 9.83 18.02 12.14
N LEU A 113 9.87 16.74 11.75
CA LEU A 113 9.28 16.26 10.49
C LEU A 113 7.76 16.44 10.47
N PHE A 114 7.06 16.14 11.57
CA PHE A 114 5.61 16.38 11.70
C PHE A 114 5.24 17.86 11.78
N THR A 115 6.17 18.75 12.12
CA THR A 115 5.99 20.20 11.99
C THR A 115 6.11 20.62 10.52
N LYS A 116 7.09 20.09 9.78
CA LYS A 116 7.28 20.36 8.34
C LYS A 116 6.09 19.88 7.50
N ARG A 117 5.59 18.67 7.79
CA ARG A 117 4.49 18.03 7.05
C ARG A 117 3.70 17.13 8.00
N LYS A 118 2.36 17.15 7.94
CA LYS A 118 1.52 16.37 8.87
C LYS A 118 1.35 14.90 8.47
N VAL A 119 1.40 14.61 7.18
CA VAL A 119 1.13 13.28 6.60
C VAL A 119 2.39 12.77 5.90
N TRP A 120 2.82 11.56 6.25
CA TRP A 120 4.04 10.97 5.72
C TRP A 120 3.82 9.53 5.30
N LEU A 121 4.37 9.18 4.13
CA LEU A 121 4.72 7.80 3.84
C LEU A 121 5.96 7.42 4.65
N ARG A 122 5.96 6.18 5.15
CA ARG A 122 7.09 5.66 5.94
C ARG A 122 8.41 5.71 5.16
N THR A 123 8.36 5.38 3.87
CA THR A 123 9.53 5.38 2.98
C THR A 123 10.11 6.79 2.81
N ALA A 124 9.28 7.81 2.60
CA ALA A 124 9.73 9.20 2.50
C ALA A 124 10.25 9.74 3.83
N MET A 125 9.63 9.38 4.96
CA MET A 125 10.11 9.79 6.28
C MET A 125 11.49 9.18 6.59
N ASP A 126 11.72 7.93 6.18
CA ASP A 126 12.99 7.24 6.42
C ASP A 126 14.20 7.93 5.75
N GLU A 127 13.99 8.69 4.67
CA GLU A 127 15.05 9.47 3.98
C GLU A 127 15.62 10.60 4.85
N TYR A 128 14.82 11.13 5.76
CA TYR A 128 15.19 12.22 6.68
C TYR A 128 15.80 11.73 8.00
N LEU A 129 15.63 10.45 8.34
CA LEU A 129 16.05 9.91 9.63
C LEU A 129 17.43 9.28 9.53
N ALA A 130 18.30 9.56 10.50
CA ALA A 130 19.64 8.97 10.57
C ALA A 130 19.60 7.43 10.57
N THR A 131 20.56 6.80 9.89
CA THR A 131 20.68 5.34 9.75
C THR A 131 20.93 4.62 11.08
N ARG A 132 21.44 5.34 12.10
CA ARG A 132 21.65 4.83 13.46
C ARG A 132 20.35 4.36 14.14
N PHE A 133 19.20 4.85 13.69
CA PHE A 133 17.90 4.43 14.24
C PHE A 133 17.43 3.13 13.60
N SER A 134 17.44 2.05 14.38
CA SER A 134 16.95 0.75 13.91
C SER A 134 15.45 0.76 13.60
N SER A 135 15.01 -0.16 12.75
CA SER A 135 13.59 -0.34 12.40
C SER A 135 12.69 -0.54 13.62
N TRP A 136 13.21 -1.20 14.66
CA TRP A 136 12.50 -1.40 15.93
C TRP A 136 12.31 -0.08 16.69
N LYS A 137 13.37 0.73 16.83
CA LYS A 137 13.28 2.06 17.47
C LYS A 137 12.27 2.95 16.75
N LYS A 138 12.32 2.96 15.41
CA LYS A 138 11.37 3.69 14.55
C LYS A 138 9.93 3.22 14.77
N LYS A 139 9.69 1.90 14.77
CA LYS A 139 8.35 1.32 15.03
C LYS A 139 7.79 1.79 16.38
N ASN A 140 8.58 1.73 17.44
CA ASN A 140 8.15 2.13 18.79
C ASN A 140 7.87 3.63 18.87
N ALA A 141 8.69 4.45 18.21
CA ALA A 141 8.49 5.89 18.15
C ALA A 141 7.22 6.26 17.38
N PHE A 142 6.99 5.62 16.22
CA PHE A 142 5.78 5.85 15.41
C PHE A 142 4.51 5.53 16.19
N ALA A 143 4.46 4.39 16.89
CA ALA A 143 3.30 4.00 17.69
C ALA A 143 2.91 5.02 18.77
N ARG A 144 3.82 5.94 19.13
CA ARG A 144 3.56 7.00 20.11
C ARG A 144 3.20 8.36 19.53
N ILE A 145 3.70 8.69 18.34
CA ILE A 145 3.60 10.05 17.79
C ILE A 145 2.63 10.16 16.63
N CYS A 146 2.28 9.05 15.98
CA CYS A 146 1.39 9.06 14.83
C CYS A 146 0.44 7.85 14.80
N TYR A 147 -0.68 8.04 14.10
CA TYR A 147 -1.60 6.98 13.72
C TYR A 147 -1.37 6.61 12.25
N ILE A 148 -1.89 5.44 11.85
CA ILE A 148 -1.94 5.01 10.46
C ILE A 148 -3.31 5.36 9.90
N PHE A 149 -3.35 5.98 8.72
CA PHE A 149 -4.61 6.22 8.04
C PHE A 149 -4.90 5.06 7.07
N ALA A 150 -6.00 4.35 7.29
CA ALA A 150 -6.49 3.28 6.43
C ALA A 150 -7.41 3.88 5.35
N GLY A 151 -6.78 4.48 4.32
CA GLY A 151 -7.46 5.12 3.20
C GLY A 151 -6.50 5.95 2.35
N LEU A 152 -6.94 6.38 1.17
CA LEU A 152 -6.10 7.12 0.21
C LEU A 152 -6.07 8.64 0.44
N SER A 153 -6.96 9.19 1.29
CA SER A 153 -7.13 10.63 1.47
C SER A 153 -7.32 11.04 2.93
N THR A 154 -6.55 12.03 3.41
CA THR A 154 -6.64 12.52 4.79
C THR A 154 -7.71 13.60 4.93
N LEU A 155 -8.70 13.33 5.77
CA LEU A 155 -9.89 14.16 6.00
C LEU A 155 -9.61 15.56 6.57
N THR A 156 -8.55 15.74 7.35
CA THR A 156 -8.49 16.82 8.36
C THR A 156 -7.47 17.92 8.08
N THR A 157 -6.72 17.87 6.99
CA THR A 157 -5.83 18.99 6.59
C THR A 157 -5.91 19.26 5.10
N PRO A 158 -6.22 20.50 4.67
CA PRO A 158 -6.42 20.89 3.26
C PRO A 158 -5.10 20.97 2.48
N ASN A 159 -4.06 20.23 2.88
CA ASN A 159 -2.84 20.16 2.08
C ASN A 159 -3.01 19.07 1.02
N HIS A 160 -3.68 19.44 -0.08
CA HIS A 160 -4.01 18.56 -1.21
C HIS A 160 -2.76 17.85 -1.76
N ALA A 161 -1.61 18.52 -1.74
CA ALA A 161 -0.33 17.97 -2.20
C ALA A 161 0.17 16.78 -1.36
N THR A 162 -0.34 16.57 -0.13
CA THR A 162 0.04 15.41 0.70
C THR A 162 -0.76 14.15 0.39
N GLN A 163 -1.74 14.23 -0.52
CA GLN A 163 -2.54 13.09 -0.97
C GLN A 163 -1.65 11.97 -1.52
N ILE A 164 -2.06 10.72 -1.27
CA ILE A 164 -1.33 9.53 -1.68
C ILE A 164 -1.94 8.96 -2.96
N ILE A 165 -1.08 8.52 -3.88
CA ILE A 165 -1.45 7.80 -5.08
C ILE A 165 -0.82 6.40 -5.09
N ASP A 166 -1.65 5.37 -5.29
CA ASP A 166 -1.19 4.01 -5.63
C ASP A 166 -0.92 3.96 -7.14
N PHE A 167 0.36 3.92 -7.50
CA PHE A 167 0.80 3.78 -8.87
C PHE A 167 1.08 2.31 -9.20
N ARG A 168 0.37 1.80 -10.19
CA ARG A 168 0.49 0.42 -10.68
C ARG A 168 1.11 0.41 -12.06
N ASP A 169 2.42 0.23 -12.10
CA ASP A 169 3.19 0.30 -13.34
C ASP A 169 2.73 -0.78 -14.35
N PRO A 170 2.24 -0.39 -15.54
CA PRO A 170 1.80 -1.31 -16.58
C PRO A 170 2.86 -2.32 -17.02
N TYR A 171 4.15 -1.99 -16.86
CA TYR A 171 5.25 -2.92 -17.14
C TYR A 171 5.07 -4.27 -16.45
N TYR A 172 4.63 -4.28 -15.19
CA TYR A 172 4.44 -5.53 -14.43
C TYR A 172 3.19 -6.34 -14.83
N ARG A 173 2.38 -5.84 -15.77
CA ARG A 173 1.28 -6.62 -16.38
C ARG A 173 1.77 -7.53 -17.50
N THR A 174 2.88 -7.16 -18.15
CA THR A 174 3.42 -7.89 -19.31
C THR A 174 4.51 -8.88 -18.93
N ILE A 175 5.08 -8.77 -17.72
CA ILE A 175 6.12 -9.66 -17.22
C ILE A 175 5.66 -10.53 -16.04
N SER A 176 6.16 -11.77 -15.94
CA SER A 176 6.00 -12.60 -14.75
C SER A 176 6.94 -12.13 -13.65
N TRP A 177 6.54 -11.09 -12.92
CA TRP A 177 7.36 -10.43 -11.90
C TRP A 177 7.82 -11.36 -10.76
N LYS A 178 7.10 -12.48 -10.51
CA LYS A 178 7.49 -13.48 -9.50
C LYS A 178 8.68 -14.34 -9.94
N THR A 179 8.83 -14.55 -11.25
CA THR A 179 9.88 -15.42 -11.81
C THR A 179 11.20 -14.67 -11.96
N GLU A 180 11.15 -13.39 -12.30
CA GLU A 180 12.34 -12.56 -12.52
C GLU A 180 13.13 -12.27 -11.22
N LYS A 181 12.44 -12.17 -10.08
CA LYS A 181 13.07 -12.03 -8.75
C LYS A 181 13.93 -13.24 -8.35
N GLN A 182 13.72 -14.41 -8.96
CA GLN A 182 14.53 -15.60 -8.69
C GLN A 182 15.76 -15.71 -9.59
N THR A 183 15.70 -15.17 -10.81
CA THR A 183 16.86 -15.14 -11.73
C THR A 183 17.78 -13.95 -11.47
N THR A 184 17.25 -12.80 -11.05
CA THR A 184 18.02 -11.63 -10.61
C THR A 184 18.19 -11.64 -9.10
N GLY A 185 18.91 -12.67 -8.61
CA GLY A 185 19.27 -12.76 -7.21
C GLY A 185 20.06 -11.53 -6.78
N ARG A 186 19.42 -10.64 -6.00
CA ARG A 186 20.07 -9.81 -4.97
C ARG A 186 21.27 -8.98 -5.42
N GLU A 187 21.33 -8.55 -6.67
CA GLU A 187 22.29 -7.54 -7.11
C GLU A 187 21.65 -6.16 -7.03
N GLY A 188 22.15 -5.36 -6.09
CA GLY A 188 22.06 -3.91 -6.19
C GLY A 188 20.86 -3.25 -5.50
N SER A 189 20.88 -3.23 -4.16
CA SER A 189 20.67 -1.96 -3.44
C SER A 189 21.86 -1.01 -3.66
N GLY A 190 22.33 -0.93 -4.91
CA GLY A 190 23.40 -0.07 -5.36
C GLY A 190 22.72 1.12 -6.01
N ALA A 191 23.09 2.30 -5.58
CA ALA A 191 22.74 3.55 -6.24
C ALA A 191 23.05 3.43 -7.74
N GLN A 192 22.06 3.06 -8.56
CA GLN A 192 22.16 3.25 -10.00
C GLN A 192 21.99 4.75 -10.23
N SER A 193 23.12 5.44 -10.28
CA SER A 193 23.20 6.84 -10.64
C SER A 193 22.85 6.99 -12.11
N MET A 194 21.60 7.34 -12.39
CA MET A 194 21.28 8.17 -13.54
C MET A 194 20.37 9.28 -13.01
N PRO A 195 20.92 10.43 -12.62
CA PRO A 195 20.07 11.56 -12.33
C PRO A 195 19.55 12.06 -13.67
N MET A 196 18.26 11.85 -13.93
CA MET A 196 17.53 12.87 -14.67
C MET A 196 17.91 14.23 -14.07
N PRO A 197 18.20 15.27 -14.88
CA PRO A 197 18.58 16.58 -14.36
C PRO A 197 17.60 16.98 -13.26
N LEU A 198 18.10 17.02 -12.04
CA LEU A 198 17.29 17.38 -10.90
C LEU A 198 17.15 18.90 -10.99
N ASP A 199 15.93 19.39 -11.20
CA ASP A 199 15.69 20.83 -11.24
C ASP A 199 16.25 21.46 -9.96
N GLU A 200 16.81 22.67 -10.08
CA GLU A 200 17.47 23.39 -8.97
C GLU A 200 16.57 23.49 -7.72
N ILE A 201 15.26 23.56 -7.95
CA ILE A 201 14.20 23.55 -6.92
C ILE A 201 14.24 22.28 -6.05
N TYR A 202 14.45 21.10 -6.65
CA TYR A 202 14.49 19.83 -5.93
C TYR A 202 15.88 19.55 -5.34
N ALA A 203 16.95 20.10 -5.92
CA ALA A 203 18.31 19.93 -5.40
C ALA A 203 18.44 20.40 -3.95
N GLU A 204 17.77 21.48 -3.58
CA GLU A 204 17.74 21.96 -2.19
C GLU A 204 16.97 21.01 -1.26
N ALA A 205 15.85 20.44 -1.73
CA ALA A 205 15.11 19.44 -0.97
C ALA A 205 15.95 18.19 -0.69
N VAL A 206 16.70 17.72 -1.68
CA VAL A 206 17.58 16.54 -1.58
C VAL A 206 18.71 16.75 -0.57
N LYS A 207 19.28 17.96 -0.45
CA LYS A 207 20.32 18.25 0.56
C LYS A 207 19.83 18.01 2.00
N SER A 208 18.52 18.14 2.24
CA SER A 208 17.92 17.90 3.56
C SER A 208 17.67 16.41 3.86
N MET A 209 17.92 15.52 2.90
CA MET A 209 17.63 14.08 2.98
C MET A 209 18.93 13.27 3.07
N PRO A 210 19.40 12.86 4.27
CA PRO A 210 20.62 12.08 4.42
C PRO A 210 20.59 10.72 3.69
N ASN A 211 19.40 10.14 3.48
CA ASN A 211 19.25 8.84 2.81
C ASN A 211 18.31 8.94 1.60
N PHE A 212 18.61 9.88 0.69
CA PHE A 212 17.81 10.09 -0.52
C PHE A 212 17.60 8.81 -1.34
N ASN A 213 16.36 8.53 -1.72
CA ASN A 213 15.97 7.42 -2.57
C ASN A 213 15.22 7.92 -3.83
N PRO A 214 15.81 7.81 -5.03
CA PRO A 214 15.18 8.29 -6.26
C PRO A 214 13.86 7.59 -6.60
N GLU A 215 13.62 6.37 -6.10
CA GLU A 215 12.35 5.67 -6.29
C GLU A 215 11.21 6.31 -5.49
N VAL A 216 11.47 6.89 -4.30
CA VAL A 216 10.44 7.61 -3.52
C VAL A 216 9.98 8.86 -4.25
N HIS A 217 10.89 9.47 -5.01
CA HIS A 217 10.65 10.73 -5.71
C HIS A 217 10.24 10.59 -7.18
N PHE A 218 9.99 9.36 -7.64
CA PHE A 218 9.63 9.06 -9.03
C PHE A 218 10.69 9.57 -10.05
N LEU A 219 11.95 9.42 -9.69
CA LEU A 219 13.12 9.67 -10.55
C LEU A 219 13.73 8.37 -11.08
N ALA A 220 13.41 7.24 -10.46
CA ALA A 220 13.71 5.90 -10.94
C ALA A 220 12.39 5.15 -11.23
N PRO A 221 12.38 4.20 -12.17
CA PRO A 221 11.19 3.41 -12.43
C PRO A 221 10.87 2.52 -11.21
N PRO A 222 9.58 2.29 -10.90
CA PRO A 222 9.21 1.48 -9.73
C PRO A 222 9.81 0.08 -9.78
N SER A 223 10.32 -0.40 -8.65
CA SER A 223 10.88 -1.75 -8.50
C SER A 223 9.80 -2.82 -8.23
N ARG A 224 8.54 -2.40 -8.08
CA ARG A 224 7.41 -3.25 -7.66
C ARG A 224 6.15 -3.00 -8.51
N PRO A 225 5.24 -3.99 -8.62
CA PRO A 225 3.97 -3.84 -9.36
C PRO A 225 3.04 -2.73 -8.87
N SER A 226 3.13 -2.37 -7.59
CA SER A 226 2.37 -1.29 -6.96
C SER A 226 3.29 -0.56 -5.99
N GLN A 227 3.28 0.76 -6.07
CA GLN A 227 4.10 1.65 -5.26
C GLN A 227 3.29 2.90 -4.88
N LEU A 228 3.37 3.29 -3.61
CA LEU A 228 2.70 4.48 -3.11
C LEU A 228 3.62 5.69 -3.23
N TYR A 229 3.04 6.81 -3.67
CA TYR A 229 3.69 8.12 -3.73
C TYR A 229 2.84 9.16 -3.04
N GLN A 230 3.45 10.13 -2.37
CA GLN A 230 2.76 11.39 -2.03
C GLN A 230 2.95 12.35 -3.20
N LEU A 231 1.89 13.07 -3.57
CA LEU A 231 1.95 13.98 -4.70
C LEU A 231 3.05 15.05 -4.55
N CYS A 232 3.29 15.54 -3.34
CA CYS A 232 4.36 16.49 -3.04
C CYS A 232 5.78 15.92 -3.11
N ASP A 233 5.95 14.60 -3.11
CA ASP A 233 7.27 13.96 -3.21
C ASP A 233 7.64 13.62 -4.66
N ILE A 234 6.73 13.76 -5.63
CA ILE A 234 6.99 13.45 -7.05
C ILE A 234 7.83 14.56 -7.70
N PHE A 235 9.08 14.27 -8.06
CA PHE A 235 9.96 15.25 -8.73
C PHE A 235 9.79 15.17 -10.25
N ASP A 236 8.66 15.71 -10.71
CA ASP A 236 8.33 15.89 -12.12
C ASP A 236 7.67 17.25 -12.34
N ALA A 237 8.34 18.12 -13.11
CA ALA A 237 7.85 19.48 -13.36
C ALA A 237 6.46 19.51 -14.00
N GLY A 238 6.14 18.55 -14.87
CA GLY A 238 4.83 18.47 -15.53
C GLY A 238 3.73 18.09 -14.56
N ILE A 239 3.97 17.08 -13.71
CA ILE A 239 3.03 16.65 -12.68
C ILE A 239 2.87 17.74 -11.61
N GLN A 240 3.96 18.34 -11.13
CA GLN A 240 3.89 19.43 -10.14
C GLN A 240 3.15 20.66 -10.67
N LYS A 241 3.36 21.03 -11.94
CA LYS A 241 2.59 22.11 -12.58
C LYS A 241 1.09 21.80 -12.61
N LEU A 242 0.71 20.55 -12.93
CA LEU A 242 -0.69 20.12 -12.93
C LEU A 242 -1.30 20.20 -11.53
N ILE A 243 -0.60 19.68 -10.51
CA ILE A 243 -1.01 19.71 -9.10
C ILE A 243 -1.21 21.15 -8.63
N ASN A 244 -0.23 22.03 -8.87
CA ASN A 244 -0.27 23.42 -8.41
C ASN A 244 -1.40 24.21 -9.08
N ASN A 245 -1.56 24.09 -10.39
CA ASN A 245 -2.64 24.78 -11.11
C ASN A 245 -4.02 24.36 -10.60
N THR A 246 -4.24 23.05 -10.42
CA THR A 246 -5.52 22.56 -9.89
C THR A 246 -5.73 22.95 -8.43
N SER A 247 -4.67 23.00 -7.61
CA SER A 247 -4.78 23.42 -6.22
C SER A 247 -5.18 24.89 -6.11
N ILE A 248 -4.63 25.76 -6.97
CA ILE A 248 -5.03 27.18 -7.06
C ILE A 248 -6.50 27.30 -7.46
N GLU A 249 -6.95 26.55 -8.48
CA GLU A 249 -8.35 26.55 -8.91
C GLU A 249 -9.32 26.06 -7.81
N MET A 250 -8.86 25.16 -6.93
CA MET A 250 -9.64 24.68 -5.80
C MET A 250 -9.70 25.68 -4.65
N GLU A 251 -8.59 26.34 -4.30
CA GLU A 251 -8.59 27.39 -3.25
C GLU A 251 -9.55 28.55 -3.59
N VAL A 252 -9.76 28.82 -4.88
CA VAL A 252 -10.71 29.85 -5.36
C VAL A 252 -12.16 29.35 -5.32
N ASN A 253 -12.39 28.05 -5.49
CA ASN A 253 -13.71 27.43 -5.51
C ASN A 253 -13.98 26.75 -4.16
N THR A 254 -14.55 27.50 -3.22
CA THR A 254 -14.79 27.21 -1.79
C THR A 254 -15.62 25.94 -1.44
N THR A 255 -15.78 24.97 -2.33
CA THR A 255 -16.43 23.69 -2.08
C THR A 255 -15.39 22.61 -1.73
N ASP A 256 -14.60 22.86 -0.68
CA ASP A 256 -13.53 21.98 -0.19
C ASP A 256 -14.11 20.75 0.52
N THR A 257 -14.55 19.76 -0.25
CA THR A 257 -14.91 18.45 0.32
C THR A 257 -14.01 17.37 -0.26
N CYS A 258 -13.11 16.87 0.59
CA CYS A 258 -12.34 15.67 0.28
C CYS A 258 -13.30 14.48 0.14
N SER A 259 -13.20 13.75 -0.96
CA SER A 259 -14.01 12.55 -1.14
C SER A 259 -13.29 11.28 -0.75
N LYS A 260 -14.09 10.23 -0.56
CA LYS A 260 -13.58 8.86 -0.52
C LYS A 260 -13.17 8.45 -1.94
N ALA A 261 -11.96 7.89 -2.08
CA ALA A 261 -11.45 7.43 -3.37
C ALA A 261 -12.20 6.21 -3.95
N THR A 262 -13.01 5.54 -3.13
CA THR A 262 -14.03 4.59 -3.60
C THR A 262 -15.22 5.42 -4.07
N GLY A 263 -15.44 5.51 -5.38
CA GLY A 263 -16.48 6.33 -6.01
C GLY A 263 -17.92 5.94 -5.68
N GLU A 264 -18.27 5.90 -4.40
CA GLU A 264 -19.59 5.61 -3.85
C GLU A 264 -20.00 6.77 -2.94
N CYS A 265 -20.45 7.87 -3.55
CA CYS A 265 -21.37 8.80 -2.89
C CYS A 265 -22.75 8.60 -3.52
N TRP A 266 -23.55 7.70 -2.96
CA TRP A 266 -25.01 7.73 -3.15
C TRP A 266 -25.55 8.95 -2.36
N PRO A 267 -26.40 9.83 -2.93
CA PRO A 267 -27.30 9.62 -4.06
C PRO A 267 -26.95 10.43 -5.34
N SER A 268 -25.73 10.96 -5.50
CA SER A 268 -25.38 11.78 -6.68
C SER A 268 -24.47 11.04 -7.67
N PRO A 269 -24.96 10.64 -8.87
CA PRO A 269 -24.23 9.76 -9.79
C PRO A 269 -22.99 10.36 -10.49
N ILE A 270 -22.62 11.62 -10.21
CA ILE A 270 -21.78 12.41 -11.14
C ILE A 270 -20.40 12.77 -10.56
N MET A 271 -20.17 12.64 -9.25
CA MET A 271 -18.87 12.97 -8.66
C MET A 271 -18.14 11.73 -8.14
N LYS A 272 -17.48 11.02 -9.06
CA LYS A 272 -16.44 10.04 -8.73
C LYS A 272 -15.20 10.83 -8.33
N ASN A 273 -15.16 11.29 -7.09
CA ASN A 273 -14.06 12.11 -6.59
C ASN A 273 -12.97 11.17 -6.01
N ALA A 274 -11.69 11.53 -6.18
CA ALA A 274 -10.55 10.68 -5.84
C ALA A 274 -9.70 11.30 -4.72
N GLY A 275 -10.31 11.68 -3.61
CA GLY A 275 -9.66 12.50 -2.58
C GLY A 275 -9.97 13.99 -2.79
N TRP A 276 -8.94 14.83 -2.79
CA TRP A 276 -9.07 16.26 -3.05
C TRP A 276 -9.16 16.56 -4.55
N TYR A 277 -8.41 15.81 -5.37
CA TYR A 277 -8.44 16.00 -6.82
C TYR A 277 -9.59 15.24 -7.49
N THR A 278 -10.06 15.79 -8.61
CA THR A 278 -11.03 15.09 -9.47
C THR A 278 -10.40 13.83 -10.08
N GLN A 279 -11.24 12.84 -10.40
CA GLN A 279 -10.77 11.62 -11.06
C GLN A 279 -10.12 11.88 -12.42
N ALA A 280 -10.51 12.95 -13.13
CA ALA A 280 -9.89 13.35 -14.39
C ALA A 280 -8.43 13.78 -14.18
N VAL A 281 -8.17 14.63 -13.19
CA VAL A 281 -6.81 15.07 -12.83
C VAL A 281 -5.97 13.89 -12.36
N MET A 282 -6.51 13.06 -11.46
CA MET A 282 -5.80 11.87 -10.98
C MET A 282 -5.51 10.85 -12.08
N SER A 283 -6.42 10.67 -13.04
CA SER A 283 -6.16 9.82 -14.22
C SER A 283 -5.03 10.39 -15.07
N LYS A 284 -5.06 11.70 -15.35
CA LYS A 284 -4.00 12.38 -16.10
C LYS A 284 -2.63 12.25 -15.43
N ILE A 285 -2.55 12.39 -14.10
CA ILE A 285 -1.31 12.17 -13.35
C ILE A 285 -0.81 10.73 -13.55
N ARG A 286 -1.69 9.72 -13.42
CA ARG A 286 -1.31 8.31 -13.65
C ARG A 286 -0.80 8.07 -15.07
N ASP A 287 -1.43 8.68 -16.08
CA ASP A 287 -1.00 8.56 -17.47
C ASP A 287 0.38 9.18 -17.70
N MET A 288 0.65 10.34 -17.11
CA MET A 288 1.98 10.97 -17.14
C MET A 288 3.03 10.08 -16.47
N MET A 289 2.69 9.49 -15.31
CA MET A 289 3.56 8.53 -14.63
C MET A 289 3.81 7.28 -15.49
N ASN A 290 2.79 6.72 -16.14
CA ASN A 290 2.94 5.57 -17.04
C ASN A 290 3.91 5.84 -18.18
N VAL A 291 3.79 7.00 -18.84
CA VAL A 291 4.68 7.37 -19.94
C VAL A 291 6.11 7.59 -19.44
N LYS A 292 6.27 8.23 -18.28
CA LYS A 292 7.59 8.51 -17.70
C LYS A 292 8.30 7.23 -17.23
N SER A 293 7.60 6.31 -16.55
CA SER A 293 8.19 5.04 -16.10
C SER A 293 8.66 4.19 -17.27
N LEU A 294 7.90 4.16 -18.37
CA LEU A 294 8.30 3.49 -19.60
C LEU A 294 9.59 4.10 -20.18
N ARG A 295 9.67 5.43 -20.26
CA ARG A 295 10.87 6.15 -20.76
C ARG A 295 12.09 5.90 -19.88
N MET A 296 11.92 5.92 -18.56
CA MET A 296 13.00 5.62 -17.60
C MET A 296 13.61 4.24 -17.85
N ARG A 297 12.76 3.21 -18.06
CA ARG A 297 13.23 1.85 -18.35
C ARG A 297 13.94 1.77 -19.70
N GLN A 298 13.40 2.41 -20.74
CA GLN A 298 14.04 2.46 -22.06
C GLN A 298 15.44 3.12 -22.00
N MET A 299 15.59 4.20 -21.24
CA MET A 299 16.88 4.86 -21.02
C MET A 299 17.87 3.98 -20.25
N GLN A 300 17.40 3.23 -19.25
CA GLN A 300 18.23 2.27 -18.52
C GLN A 300 18.75 1.16 -19.45
N THR A 301 17.87 0.57 -20.28
CA THR A 301 18.27 -0.45 -21.26
C THR A 301 19.25 0.08 -22.31
N ALA A 302 19.04 1.32 -22.79
CA ALA A 302 19.96 1.95 -23.73
C ALA A 302 21.35 2.19 -23.11
N SER A 303 21.40 2.58 -21.83
CA SER A 303 22.66 2.83 -21.11
C SER A 303 23.45 1.54 -20.85
N SER A 304 22.77 0.41 -20.62
CA SER A 304 23.42 -0.89 -20.42
C SER A 304 24.00 -1.52 -21.70
N LEU A 305 23.64 -1.02 -22.89
CA LEU A 305 24.15 -1.52 -24.18
C LEU A 305 25.40 -0.76 -24.66
N VAL A 306 25.79 0.31 -23.97
CA VAL A 306 26.91 1.19 -24.34
C VAL A 306 28.15 0.97 -23.44
N GLN A 307 28.04 0.12 -22.42
CA GLN A 307 29.16 -0.35 -21.57
C GLN A 307 29.67 -1.71 -22.03
#